data_AF-V6M5R0-F1
#
_entry.id   AF-V6M5R0-F1
#
_cell.length_a   1.000
_cell.length_b   1.000
_cell.length_c   1.000
_cell.angle_alpha   90.00
_cell.angle_beta   90.00
_cell.angle_gamma   90.00
#
_symmetry.space_group_name_H-M   'P 1'
#
loop_
_entity.id
_entity.type
_entity.pdbx_description
1 polymer ?
#
loop_
_entity_poly.entity_id
_entity_poly.type
_entity_poly.pdbx_seq_one_letter_code
_entity_poly.pdbx_strand_id
1 'polypeptide(L)'
;MTKKEYVLTVVDNLLKHQEILPSELQNVLQEVKNDIEHVSADTFYLETNMVMTELPHERKPNLDAPFFRLSEAYSDLKDLAEQNQDAHPEFFSAVTQLEGLLDASKGYFPE
;
A
#
# COMPACT_ATOMS: atom_id res chain seq x y z
N MET A 1 -1.90 17.18 5.06
CA MET A 1 -1.47 15.91 4.47
C MET A 1 -2.66 14.95 4.48
N THR A 2 -3.08 14.49 3.31
CA THR A 2 -4.18 13.55 3.11
C THR A 2 -3.67 12.09 3.16
N LYS A 3 -4.56 11.11 3.34
CA LYS A 3 -4.20 9.68 3.28
C LYS A 3 -3.54 9.32 1.94
N LYS A 4 -4.00 9.93 0.84
CA LYS A 4 -3.41 9.80 -0.51
C LYS A 4 -1.95 10.27 -0.53
N GLU A 5 -1.69 11.49 -0.07
CA GLU A 5 -0.34 12.05 -0.01
C GLU A 5 0.59 11.22 0.89
N TYR A 6 0.07 10.71 2.02
CA TYR A 6 0.83 9.86 2.91
C TYR A 6 1.21 8.53 2.25
N VAL A 7 0.27 7.86 1.57
CA VAL A 7 0.52 6.60 0.88
C VAL A 7 1.52 6.80 -0.27
N LEU A 8 1.39 7.88 -1.04
CA LEU A 8 2.38 8.25 -2.07
C LEU A 8 3.77 8.46 -1.47
N THR A 9 3.85 9.10 -0.30
CA THR A 9 5.13 9.30 0.40
C THR A 9 5.76 7.97 0.81
N VAL A 10 4.96 7.04 1.33
CA VAL A 10 5.43 5.69 1.71
C VAL A 10 5.92 4.91 0.49
N VAL A 11 5.15 4.91 -0.61
CA VAL A 11 5.54 4.24 -1.86
C VAL A 11 6.80 4.86 -2.46
N ASP A 12 6.93 6.19 -2.43
CA ASP A 12 8.14 6.88 -2.88
C ASP A 12 9.36 6.50 -2.03
N ASN A 13 9.20 6.40 -0.71
CA ASN A 13 10.27 5.95 0.18
C ASN A 13 10.68 4.50 -0.10
N LEU A 14 9.74 3.59 -0.36
CA LEU A 14 10.05 2.22 -0.77
C LEU A 14 10.86 2.21 -2.09
N LEU A 15 10.42 3.00 -3.08
CA LEU A 15 11.08 3.13 -4.39
C LEU A 15 12.46 3.80 -4.35
N LYS A 16 12.89 4.41 -3.23
CA LYS A 16 14.28 4.85 -3.07
C LYS A 16 15.26 3.70 -2.91
N HIS A 17 14.77 2.52 -2.51
CA HIS A 17 15.56 1.33 -2.26
C HIS A 17 15.50 0.32 -3.43
N GLN A 18 15.48 0.83 -4.68
CA GLN A 18 15.48 0.00 -5.89
C GLN A 18 16.63 -1.01 -5.96
N GLU A 19 17.74 -0.75 -5.26
CA GLU A 19 18.91 -1.61 -5.24
C GLU A 19 18.67 -2.98 -4.56
N ILE A 20 17.74 -3.04 -3.60
CA ILE A 20 17.35 -4.28 -2.91
C ILE A 20 16.03 -4.85 -3.42
N LEU A 21 15.20 -4.04 -4.07
CA LEU A 21 13.89 -4.46 -4.56
C LEU A 21 14.02 -5.33 -5.82
N PRO A 22 13.39 -6.52 -5.86
CA PRO A 22 13.19 -7.28 -7.09
C PRO A 22 12.46 -6.45 -8.15
N SER A 23 12.80 -6.64 -9.43
CA SER A 23 12.21 -5.88 -10.55
C SER A 23 10.68 -5.97 -10.60
N GLU A 24 10.11 -7.11 -10.22
CA GLU A 24 8.65 -7.29 -10.12
C GLU A 24 8.04 -6.38 -9.06
N LEU A 25 8.64 -6.29 -7.87
CA LEU A 25 8.17 -5.39 -6.81
C LEU A 25 8.35 -3.91 -7.16
N GLN A 26 9.42 -3.57 -7.87
CA GLN A 26 9.61 -2.21 -8.38
C GLN A 26 8.48 -1.83 -9.35
N ASN A 27 8.14 -2.73 -10.27
CA ASN A 27 7.05 -2.50 -11.23
C ASN A 27 5.71 -2.35 -10.51
N VAL A 28 5.40 -3.23 -9.54
CA VAL A 28 4.16 -3.14 -8.76
C VAL A 28 4.09 -1.81 -7.99
N LEU A 29 5.17 -1.39 -7.34
CA LEU A 29 5.21 -0.11 -6.62
C LEU A 29 5.06 1.10 -7.55
N GLN A 30 5.64 1.05 -8.75
CA GLN A 30 5.49 2.10 -9.77
C GLN A 30 4.05 2.16 -10.30
N GLU A 31 3.44 1.00 -10.59
CA GLU A 31 2.04 0.92 -11.01
C GLU A 31 1.12 1.47 -9.93
N VAL A 32 1.28 1.02 -8.68
CA VAL A 32 0.51 1.52 -7.54
C VAL A 32 0.71 3.02 -7.37
N LYS A 33 1.93 3.54 -7.47
CA LYS A 33 2.19 4.98 -7.40
C LYS A 33 1.41 5.72 -8.49
N ASN A 34 1.52 5.26 -9.73
CA ASN A 34 0.87 5.86 -10.89
C ASN A 34 -0.66 5.84 -10.74
N ASP A 35 -1.22 4.71 -10.32
CA ASP A 35 -2.66 4.55 -10.10
C ASP A 35 -3.15 5.50 -8.99
N ILE A 36 -2.43 5.60 -7.87
CA ILE A 36 -2.79 6.52 -6.79
C ILE A 36 -2.72 7.97 -7.27
N GLU A 37 -1.71 8.35 -8.06
CA GLU A 37 -1.61 9.69 -8.64
C GLU A 37 -2.81 10.03 -9.53
N HIS A 38 -3.23 9.10 -10.39
CA HIS A 38 -4.32 9.27 -11.36
C HIS A 38 -5.73 9.15 -10.75
N VAL A 39 -5.90 8.41 -9.65
CA VAL A 39 -7.18 8.30 -8.94
C VAL A 39 -7.48 9.60 -8.19
N SER A 40 -8.72 10.10 -8.29
CA SER A 40 -9.12 11.32 -7.58
C SER A 40 -9.01 11.15 -6.05
N ALA A 41 -8.75 12.22 -5.30
CA ALA A 41 -8.64 12.12 -3.84
C ALA A 41 -9.93 11.60 -3.18
N ASP A 42 -11.10 11.93 -3.73
CA ASP A 42 -12.40 11.44 -3.29
C ASP A 42 -12.57 9.94 -3.54
N THR A 43 -12.23 9.47 -4.75
CA THR A 43 -12.24 8.03 -5.08
C THR A 43 -11.28 7.25 -4.18
N PHE A 44 -10.07 7.77 -4.01
CA PHE A 44 -9.06 7.15 -3.14
C PHE A 44 -9.54 7.08 -1.69
N TYR A 45 -10.20 8.13 -1.18
CA TYR A 45 -10.76 8.14 0.16
C TYR A 45 -11.89 7.10 0.33
N LEU A 46 -12.78 6.98 -0.66
CA LEU A 46 -13.87 6.01 -0.66
C LEU A 46 -13.35 4.56 -0.66
N GLU A 47 -12.37 4.27 -1.52
CA GLU A 47 -11.75 2.93 -1.62
C GLU A 47 -10.97 2.55 -0.35
N THR A 48 -10.26 3.52 0.26
CA THR A 48 -9.36 3.24 1.39
C THR A 48 -10.00 3.31 2.77
N ASN A 49 -11.16 3.94 2.93
CA ASN A 49 -11.87 4.03 4.22
C ASN A 49 -13.11 3.15 4.30
N MET A 50 -13.32 2.24 3.33
CA MET A 50 -14.51 1.39 3.25
C MET A 50 -15.83 2.17 3.41
N VAL A 51 -15.87 3.46 3.07
CA VAL A 51 -17.12 4.20 2.91
C VAL A 51 -17.67 3.88 1.52
N MET A 52 -17.83 2.59 1.24
CA MET A 52 -18.58 2.12 0.10
C MET A 52 -19.94 1.67 0.62
N THR A 53 -20.96 2.28 0.07
CA THR A 53 -22.38 2.05 0.34
C THR A 53 -22.88 0.67 -0.08
N GLU A 54 -21.99 -0.26 -0.43
CA GLU A 54 -22.31 -1.54 -1.03
C GLU A 54 -22.22 -2.69 -0.02
N LEU A 55 -23.19 -3.61 -0.12
CA LEU A 55 -23.40 -4.66 0.88
C LEU A 55 -22.29 -5.73 0.82
N PRO A 56 -21.95 -6.37 1.96
CA PRO A 56 -20.87 -7.36 2.05
C PRO A 56 -20.89 -8.52 1.05
N HIS A 57 -22.05 -8.85 0.50
CA HIS A 57 -22.27 -9.99 -0.40
C HIS A 57 -22.14 -9.63 -1.89
N GLU A 58 -22.02 -8.34 -2.24
CA GLU A 58 -21.78 -7.88 -3.61
C GLU A 58 -20.30 -7.53 -3.86
N ARG A 59 -19.46 -7.72 -2.84
CA ARG A 59 -18.01 -7.51 -2.86
C ARG A 59 -17.35 -8.34 -3.97
N LYS A 60 -17.15 -7.73 -5.13
CA LYS A 60 -16.03 -8.12 -5.99
C LYS A 60 -14.83 -7.30 -5.50
N PRO A 61 -13.76 -7.93 -4.99
CA PRO A 61 -12.53 -7.20 -4.74
C PRO A 61 -12.15 -6.52 -6.05
N ASN A 62 -12.01 -5.20 -6.03
CA ASN A 62 -11.44 -4.50 -7.17
C ASN A 62 -9.96 -4.88 -7.20
N LEU A 63 -9.63 -5.92 -7.97
CA LEU A 63 -8.26 -6.43 -8.13
C LEU A 63 -7.32 -5.38 -8.76
N ASP A 64 -7.91 -4.33 -9.35
CA ASP A 64 -7.20 -3.17 -9.89
C ASP A 64 -7.10 -2.02 -8.89
N ALA A 65 -7.61 -2.18 -7.66
CA ALA A 65 -7.47 -1.15 -6.64
C ALA A 65 -5.99 -1.06 -6.19
N PRO A 66 -5.38 0.13 -6.21
CA PRO A 66 -3.96 0.30 -5.89
C PRO A 66 -3.62 -0.17 -4.46
N PHE A 67 -4.56 -0.02 -3.52
CA PHE A 67 -4.38 -0.48 -2.14
C PHE A 67 -4.37 -2.01 -2.01
N PHE A 68 -5.15 -2.71 -2.84
CA PHE A 68 -5.19 -4.16 -2.84
C PHE A 68 -3.88 -4.73 -3.37
N ARG A 69 -3.40 -4.24 -4.52
CA ARG A 69 -2.10 -4.64 -5.10
C ARG A 69 -0.93 -4.35 -4.16
N LEU A 70 -0.97 -3.21 -3.47
CA LEU A 70 0.03 -2.86 -2.45
C LEU A 70 -0.01 -3.82 -1.24
N SER A 71 -1.19 -4.31 -0.88
CA SER A 71 -1.34 -5.31 0.19
C SER A 71 -0.84 -6.70 -0.22
N GLU A 72 -0.93 -7.06 -1.51
CA GLU A 72 -0.35 -8.31 -2.02
C GLU A 72 1.18 -8.23 -2.00
N ALA A 73 1.75 -7.11 -2.47
CA ALA A 73 3.20 -6.88 -2.43
C ALA A 73 3.77 -6.72 -1.02
N TYR A 74 2.93 -6.44 -0.03
CA TYR A 74 3.38 -6.18 1.35
C TYR A 74 4.13 -7.35 1.97
N SER A 75 3.70 -8.59 1.72
CA SER A 75 4.36 -9.77 2.30
C SER A 75 5.82 -9.85 1.84
N ASP A 76 6.05 -9.70 0.54
CA ASP A 76 7.39 -9.77 -0.03
C ASP A 76 8.25 -8.56 0.40
N LEU A 77 7.65 -7.37 0.50
CA LEU A 77 8.33 -6.17 1.02
C LEU A 77 8.73 -6.33 2.49
N LYS A 78 7.88 -6.98 3.30
CA LYS A 78 8.16 -7.28 4.70
C LYS A 78 9.31 -8.26 4.85
N ASP A 79 9.27 -9.37 4.12
CA ASP A 79 10.34 -10.37 4.16
C ASP A 79 11.68 -9.76 3.73
N LEU A 80 11.67 -8.92 2.69
CA LEU A 80 12.86 -8.21 2.22
C LEU A 80 13.36 -7.20 3.27
N ALA A 81 12.46 -6.50 3.94
CA ALA A 81 12.80 -5.51 4.95
C ALA A 81 13.39 -6.14 6.21
N GLU A 82 12.84 -7.27 6.67
CA GLU A 82 13.37 -8.02 7.80
C GLU A 82 14.76 -8.59 7.50
N GLN A 83 14.99 -9.07 6.28
CA GLN A 83 16.30 -9.57 5.85
C GLN A 83 17.38 -8.48 5.74
N ASN A 84 16.96 -7.23 5.53
CA ASN A 84 17.85 -6.10 5.28
C ASN A 84 17.75 -5.02 6.37
N GLN A 85 17.17 -5.32 7.53
CA GLN A 85 16.86 -4.33 8.56
C GLN A 85 18.09 -3.55 9.04
N ASP A 86 19.23 -4.23 9.23
CA ASP A 86 20.47 -3.60 9.70
C ASP A 86 21.16 -2.75 8.62
N ALA A 87 21.02 -3.13 7.35
CA ALA A 87 21.64 -2.45 6.21
C ALA A 87 20.77 -1.29 5.69
N HIS A 88 19.44 -1.41 5.79
CA HIS A 88 18.47 -0.48 5.25
C HIS A 88 17.34 -0.18 6.26
N PRO A 89 17.64 0.47 7.40
CA PRO A 89 16.64 0.76 8.43
C PRO A 89 15.53 1.71 7.94
N GLU A 90 15.83 2.58 6.96
CA GLU A 90 14.83 3.46 6.34
C GLU A 90 13.80 2.67 5.51
N PHE A 91 14.24 1.61 4.82
CA PHE A 91 13.36 0.71 4.09
C PHE A 91 12.44 -0.05 5.04
N PHE A 92 13.00 -0.59 6.13
CA PHE A 92 12.21 -1.22 7.19
C PHE A 92 11.16 -0.26 7.77
N SER A 93 11.55 0.97 8.07
CA SER A 93 10.61 1.99 8.55
C SER A 93 9.49 2.29 7.54
N ALA A 94 9.78 2.33 6.24
CA ALA A 94 8.77 2.56 5.20
C ALA A 94 7.79 1.37 5.11
N VAL A 95 8.28 0.14 5.25
CA VAL A 95 7.43 -1.05 5.30
C VAL A 95 6.56 -1.09 6.55
N THR A 96 7.08 -0.69 7.73
CA THR A 96 6.26 -0.56 8.95
C THR A 96 5.18 0.52 8.81
N GLN A 97 5.48 1.63 8.15
CA GLN A 97 4.47 2.66 7.84
C GLN A 97 3.39 2.10 6.90
N LEU A 98 3.77 1.28 5.93
CA LEU A 98 2.83 0.57 5.07
C LEU A 98 1.96 -0.41 5.85
N GLU A 99 2.53 -1.18 6.79
CA GLU A 99 1.79 -2.07 7.68
C GLU A 99 0.69 -1.31 8.43
N GLY A 100 1.03 -0.17 9.03
CA GLY A 100 0.06 0.67 9.74
C GLY A 100 -1.06 1.18 8.84
N LEU A 101 -0.79 1.43 7.55
CA LEU A 101 -1.81 1.84 6.58
C LEU A 101 -2.76 0.69 6.21
N LEU A 102 -2.20 -0.51 6.02
CA LEU A 102 -2.97 -1.71 5.69
C LEU A 102 -3.80 -2.17 6.89
N ASP A 103 -3.26 -2.14 8.11
CA ASP A 103 -3.97 -2.49 9.34
C ASP A 103 -5.07 -1.46 9.66
N ALA A 104 -4.80 -0.16 9.49
CA ALA A 104 -5.82 0.87 9.62
C ALA A 104 -6.97 0.72 8.61
N SER A 105 -6.72 0.12 7.44
CA SER A 105 -7.78 -0.23 6.47
C SER A 105 -8.60 -1.47 6.88
N LYS A 106 -8.06 -2.33 7.75
CA LYS A 106 -8.76 -3.48 8.35
C LYS A 106 -9.64 -3.08 9.56
N GLY A 107 -9.72 -1.80 9.87
CA GLY A 107 -10.47 -1.27 11.02
C GLY A 107 -11.97 -1.56 10.98
N TYR A 108 -12.39 -2.48 11.86
CA TYR A 108 -13.75 -2.74 12.38
C TYR A 108 -14.72 -3.56 11.52
N PHE A 109 -14.54 -4.88 11.52
CA PHE A 109 -15.67 -5.83 11.49
C PHE A 109 -15.86 -6.38 12.91
N PRO A 110 -16.81 -5.86 13.71
CA PRO A 110 -17.22 -6.56 14.91
C PRO A 110 -17.97 -7.83 14.49
N GLU A 111 -17.51 -8.98 14.98
CA GLU A 111 -18.29 -10.23 14.98
C GLU A 111 -19.58 -10.07 15.81
#